data_AF-A0A1S2L3D9-F1
#
_entry.id   AF-A0A1S2L3D9-F1
#
_cell.length_a   1.000
_cell.length_b   1.000
_cell.length_c   1.000
_cell.angle_alpha   90.00
_cell.angle_beta   90.00
_cell.angle_gamma   90.00
#
_symmetry.space_group_name_H-M   'P 1'
#
loop_
_entity.id
_entity.type
_entity.pdbx_description
1 polymer ?
#
loop_
_entity_poly.entity_id
_entity_poly.type
_entity_poly.pdbx_seq_one_letter_code
_entity_poly.pdbx_strand_id
1 'polypeptide(L)'
;MSKKIILLSLVAVFLFTDLLALASTGRASSSPEISKEEFVNLLVDTSEYNEYKPYFVYDDPVVINPLLDEDKEQFGWIAQYEVDLNMDQLLDDYLQFNSLLTFLYSFEEQAFEVVYLDYSNVHNSKELIYTNLRTGENDIIDVSDMVGLSDAIDEANNTVLEEFEDQSGEISLMSNQICWVCFEYETISHSLHGTCATIIGLACTIPNFSMFGRVVCAGATIISCWVPGYRKCVRGQMQPVCP
;
A
#
# COMPACT_ATOMS: atom_id res chain seq x y z
N MET A 1 -18.05 41.59 -62.24
CA MET A 1 -17.95 41.78 -60.79
C MET A 1 -16.57 41.30 -60.36
N SER A 2 -15.76 42.21 -59.84
CA SER A 2 -14.31 42.05 -59.60
C SER A 2 -13.97 41.08 -58.46
N LYS A 3 -12.87 40.33 -58.65
CA LYS A 3 -11.67 40.15 -57.79
C LYS A 3 -10.95 38.88 -58.30
N LYS A 4 -9.85 38.95 -59.08
CA LYS A 4 -8.43 39.09 -58.66
C LYS A 4 -8.14 38.28 -57.39
N ILE A 5 -7.34 37.22 -57.40
CA ILE A 5 -5.85 37.15 -57.38
C ILE A 5 -5.49 35.70 -57.82
N ILE A 6 -4.92 35.39 -58.99
CA ILE A 6 -3.50 35.42 -59.46
C ILE A 6 -2.46 34.78 -58.50
N LEU A 7 -2.03 33.58 -58.93
CA LEU A 7 -0.69 32.97 -58.93
C LEU A 7 0.21 33.01 -57.67
N LEU A 8 0.87 31.87 -57.42
CA LEU A 8 2.29 31.57 -57.69
C LEU A 8 2.69 30.41 -56.74
N SER A 9 3.09 29.24 -57.26
CA SER A 9 4.50 28.84 -57.39
C SER A 9 5.22 28.86 -56.02
N LEU A 10 5.79 27.79 -55.49
CA LEU A 10 6.99 27.16 -56.04
C LEU A 10 7.26 25.88 -55.22
N VAL A 11 7.52 24.80 -55.94
CA VAL A 11 8.39 23.71 -55.48
C VAL A 11 9.76 24.34 -55.19
N ALA A 12 10.11 24.55 -53.91
CA ALA A 12 11.48 24.78 -53.45
C ALA A 12 11.56 24.98 -51.92
N VAL A 13 11.20 23.97 -51.11
CA VAL A 13 11.89 23.75 -49.81
C VAL A 13 11.85 22.23 -49.48
N PHE A 14 12.33 21.41 -50.41
CA PHE A 14 13.06 20.19 -50.03
C PHE A 14 14.51 20.66 -49.88
N LEU A 15 15.10 20.45 -48.70
CA LEU A 15 16.45 20.85 -48.21
C LEU A 15 16.38 21.82 -47.01
N PHE A 16 15.83 21.38 -45.87
CA PHE A 16 16.18 21.84 -44.51
C PHE A 16 15.50 20.93 -43.47
N THR A 17 15.91 19.66 -43.41
CA THR A 17 15.62 18.80 -42.24
C THR A 17 16.87 18.13 -41.67
N ASP A 18 18.05 18.45 -42.19
CA ASP A 18 19.33 18.06 -41.59
C ASP A 18 20.03 19.31 -41.07
N LEU A 19 19.69 19.72 -39.84
CA LEU A 19 20.50 20.48 -38.86
C LEU A 19 19.54 21.19 -37.89
N LEU A 20 19.21 20.53 -36.78
CA LEU A 20 18.64 20.99 -35.49
C LEU A 20 17.94 19.74 -34.92
N ALA A 21 18.47 18.92 -34.02
CA ALA A 21 19.49 19.14 -33.02
C ALA A 21 20.30 17.85 -32.80
N LEU A 22 21.61 17.98 -32.92
CA LEU A 22 22.54 17.17 -32.14
C LEU A 22 22.36 17.53 -30.66
N ALA A 23 22.56 16.53 -29.80
CA ALA A 23 22.62 16.59 -28.34
C ALA A 23 21.30 16.50 -27.57
N SER A 24 20.60 15.38 -27.72
CA SER A 24 20.23 14.62 -26.53
C SER A 24 21.13 13.39 -26.46
N THR A 25 22.40 13.59 -26.12
CA THR A 25 23.01 12.60 -25.22
C THR A 25 22.09 12.60 -24.02
N GLY A 26 21.25 11.57 -23.91
CA GLY A 26 20.55 11.29 -22.68
C GLY A 26 21.64 11.24 -21.63
N ARG A 27 21.79 12.32 -20.88
CA ARG A 27 22.38 12.25 -19.56
C ARG A 27 21.48 11.23 -18.88
N ALA A 28 21.95 10.00 -18.76
CA ALA A 28 21.74 9.28 -17.53
C ALA A 28 22.26 10.25 -16.46
N SER A 29 21.35 11.10 -15.97
CA SER A 29 21.55 11.75 -14.70
C SER A 29 21.49 10.58 -13.75
N SER A 30 22.64 9.95 -13.49
CA SER A 30 22.79 9.04 -12.38
C SER A 30 22.58 9.92 -11.15
N SER A 31 21.32 10.12 -10.78
CA SER A 31 20.95 10.58 -9.46
C SER A 31 21.73 9.73 -8.48
N PRO A 32 22.40 10.32 -7.48
CA PRO A 32 23.25 9.56 -6.58
C PRO A 32 22.39 8.52 -5.87
N GLU A 33 22.74 7.24 -6.06
CA GLU A 33 22.23 6.16 -5.24
C GLU A 33 22.59 6.46 -3.78
N ILE A 34 21.64 6.25 -2.88
CA ILE A 34 21.84 6.47 -1.44
C ILE A 34 21.94 5.13 -0.71
N SER A 35 22.72 5.11 0.36
CA SER A 35 22.82 3.96 1.26
C SER A 35 21.52 3.73 2.03
N LYS A 36 21.37 2.52 2.61
CA LYS A 36 20.26 2.19 3.51
C LYS A 36 20.16 3.15 4.71
N GLU A 37 21.30 3.55 5.26
CA GLU A 37 21.37 4.46 6.41
C GLU A 37 20.89 5.87 6.03
N GLU A 38 21.30 6.38 4.87
CA GLU A 38 20.81 7.65 4.33
C GLU A 38 19.31 7.59 4.05
N PHE A 39 18.81 6.49 3.48
CA PHE A 39 17.38 6.29 3.25
C PHE A 39 16.57 6.33 4.55
N VAL A 40 17.02 5.62 5.60
CA VAL A 40 16.36 5.63 6.91
C VAL A 40 16.33 7.04 7.50
N ASN A 41 17.44 7.78 7.41
CA ASN A 41 17.49 9.17 7.89
C ASN A 41 16.50 10.07 7.13
N LEU A 42 16.43 9.94 5.81
CA LEU A 42 15.46 10.69 5.00
C LEU A 42 14.01 10.31 5.35
N LEU A 43 13.75 9.04 5.64
CA LEU A 43 12.43 8.53 5.98
C LEU A 43 11.93 9.11 7.30
N VAL A 44 12.77 9.10 8.35
CA VAL A 44 12.36 9.59 9.68
C VAL A 44 12.12 11.11 9.72
N ASP A 45 12.69 11.83 8.75
CA ASP A 45 12.50 13.27 8.58
C ASP A 45 11.18 13.62 7.83
N THR A 46 10.45 12.63 7.31
CA THR A 46 9.17 12.88 6.60
C THR A 46 8.04 13.26 7.56
N SER A 47 7.10 14.09 7.09
CA SER A 47 5.90 14.46 7.85
C SER A 47 5.04 13.25 8.19
N GLU A 48 4.86 12.36 7.22
CA GLU A 48 4.03 11.16 7.29
C GLU A 48 4.59 10.17 8.31
N TYR A 49 5.91 9.99 8.36
CA TYR A 49 6.53 9.20 9.43
C TYR A 49 6.20 9.76 10.81
N ASN A 50 6.37 11.07 11.01
CA ASN A 50 6.13 11.70 12.30
C ASN A 50 4.65 11.68 12.71
N GLU A 51 3.74 11.80 11.76
CA GLU A 51 2.30 11.69 11.97
C GLU A 51 1.87 10.29 12.40
N TYR A 52 2.39 9.26 11.73
CA TYR A 52 1.96 7.88 11.95
C TYR A 52 2.75 7.10 13.02
N LYS A 53 3.95 7.57 13.37
CA LYS A 53 4.82 6.92 14.37
C LYS A 53 4.12 6.54 15.69
N PRO A 54 3.23 7.35 16.28
CA PRO A 54 2.52 6.97 17.51
C PRO A 54 1.64 5.73 17.37
N TYR A 55 1.29 5.35 16.14
CA TYR A 55 0.40 4.23 15.82
C TYR A 55 1.16 3.01 15.29
N PHE A 56 2.49 3.03 15.29
CA PHE A 56 3.28 1.90 14.87
C PHE A 56 3.13 0.74 15.85
N VAL A 57 2.86 -0.44 15.30
CA VAL A 57 2.78 -1.69 16.08
C VAL A 57 4.18 -2.10 16.57
N TYR A 58 5.21 -1.83 15.75
CA TYR A 58 6.62 -2.06 16.05
C TYR A 58 7.44 -0.82 15.71
N ASP A 59 8.45 -0.51 16.53
CA ASP A 59 9.35 0.64 16.30
C ASP A 59 10.16 0.49 15.00
N ASP A 60 10.55 -0.74 14.67
CA ASP A 60 11.31 -1.08 13.47
C ASP A 60 10.39 -1.41 12.29
N PRO A 61 10.78 -1.08 11.05
CA PRO A 61 10.01 -1.43 9.87
C PRO A 61 9.94 -2.95 9.68
N VAL A 62 8.77 -3.46 9.32
CA VAL A 62 8.55 -4.88 9.01
C VAL A 62 9.21 -5.30 7.70
N VAL A 63 9.45 -4.35 6.79
CA VAL A 63 10.21 -4.54 5.56
C VAL A 63 11.13 -3.34 5.35
N ILE A 64 12.38 -3.61 4.96
CA ILE A 64 13.30 -2.60 4.44
C ILE A 64 14.23 -3.18 3.37
N ASN A 65 13.90 -2.93 2.11
CA ASN A 65 14.54 -3.59 0.96
C ASN A 65 14.93 -2.59 -0.14
N PRO A 66 15.90 -2.93 -0.99
CA PRO A 66 16.10 -2.19 -2.24
C PRO A 66 14.91 -2.42 -3.18
N LEU A 67 14.57 -1.38 -3.96
CA LEU A 67 13.68 -1.52 -5.11
C LEU A 67 14.54 -1.85 -6.34
N LEU A 68 14.30 -3.01 -6.94
CA LEU A 68 15.06 -3.53 -8.07
C LEU A 68 14.24 -3.51 -9.36
N ASP A 69 14.86 -3.12 -10.47
CA ASP A 69 14.25 -3.20 -11.79
C ASP A 69 14.43 -4.60 -12.43
N GLU A 70 13.97 -4.74 -13.68
CA GLU A 70 14.02 -5.99 -14.45
C GLU A 70 15.46 -6.54 -14.63
N ASP A 71 16.45 -5.65 -14.65
CA ASP A 71 17.87 -5.99 -14.79
C ASP A 71 18.55 -6.23 -13.43
N LYS A 72 17.77 -6.18 -12.34
CA LYS A 72 18.22 -6.25 -10.93
C LYS A 72 19.09 -5.07 -10.52
N GLU A 73 19.00 -3.96 -11.25
CA GLU A 73 19.62 -2.71 -10.83
C GLU A 73 18.72 -2.03 -9.80
N GLN A 74 19.35 -1.48 -8.76
CA GLN A 74 18.61 -0.79 -7.72
C GLN A 74 18.24 0.61 -8.19
N PHE A 75 16.96 0.95 -8.12
CA PHE A 75 16.47 2.28 -8.48
C PHE A 75 15.87 3.05 -7.29
N GLY A 76 15.81 2.42 -6.11
CA GLY A 76 15.22 3.03 -4.93
C GLY A 76 15.28 2.17 -3.68
N TRP A 77 14.53 2.58 -2.67
CA TRP A 77 14.34 1.88 -1.40
C TRP A 77 12.86 1.80 -1.05
N ILE A 78 12.49 0.72 -0.36
CA ILE A 78 11.17 0.55 0.25
C ILE A 78 11.32 0.30 1.74
N ALA A 79 10.45 0.92 2.55
CA ALA A 79 10.23 0.57 3.94
C ALA A 79 8.74 0.44 4.24
N GLN A 80 8.38 -0.47 5.13
CA GLN A 80 7.00 -0.70 5.53
C GLN A 80 6.87 -0.80 7.04
N TYR A 81 5.79 -0.23 7.56
CA TYR A 81 5.40 -0.29 8.96
C TYR A 81 3.97 -0.82 9.07
N GLU A 82 3.74 -1.66 10.08
CA GLU A 82 2.38 -1.97 10.50
C GLU A 82 1.86 -0.87 11.43
N VAL A 83 0.64 -0.44 11.16
CA VAL A 83 -0.02 0.67 11.83
C VAL A 83 -1.36 0.22 12.37
N ASP A 84 -1.61 0.48 13.66
CA ASP A 84 -2.93 0.32 14.26
C ASP A 84 -3.40 1.68 14.81
N LEU A 85 -4.30 2.34 14.06
CA LEU A 85 -4.89 3.62 14.47
C LEU A 85 -5.78 3.48 15.72
N ASN A 86 -6.18 2.25 16.05
CA ASN A 86 -7.09 1.91 17.14
C ASN A 86 -6.39 1.14 18.26
N MET A 87 -5.05 1.18 18.35
CA MET A 87 -4.25 0.35 19.26
C MET A 87 -4.75 0.35 20.71
N ASP A 88 -5.28 1.48 21.19
CA ASP A 88 -5.80 1.65 22.57
C ASP A 88 -7.34 1.74 22.64
N GLN A 89 -8.05 1.51 21.54
CA GLN A 89 -9.50 1.63 21.47
C GLN A 89 -10.20 0.27 21.58
N LEU A 90 -11.45 0.30 22.05
CA LEU A 90 -12.34 -0.86 21.94
C LEU A 90 -12.69 -1.05 20.46
N LEU A 91 -12.71 -2.29 20.00
CA LEU A 91 -13.22 -2.64 18.69
C LEU A 91 -14.75 -2.64 18.73
N ASP A 92 -15.35 -2.02 17.72
CA ASP A 92 -16.77 -2.20 17.38
C ASP A 92 -17.01 -3.54 16.65
N ASP A 93 -15.98 -4.36 16.52
CA ASP A 93 -15.97 -5.63 15.83
C ASP A 93 -15.12 -6.66 16.59
N TYR A 94 -15.14 -7.90 16.14
CA TYR A 94 -14.41 -8.99 16.76
C TYR A 94 -13.02 -9.24 16.20
N LEU A 95 -12.71 -8.64 15.06
CA LEU A 95 -11.46 -8.81 14.35
C LEU A 95 -11.08 -7.46 13.75
N GLN A 96 -9.82 -7.06 13.87
CA GLN A 96 -9.28 -5.90 13.17
C GLN A 96 -7.85 -6.20 12.73
N PHE A 97 -7.59 -6.09 11.43
CA PHE A 97 -6.23 -6.18 10.89
C PHE A 97 -5.49 -4.84 11.03
N ASN A 98 -4.18 -4.91 11.23
CA ASN A 98 -3.29 -3.77 11.16
C ASN A 98 -3.22 -3.26 9.72
N SER A 99 -3.13 -1.95 9.55
CA SER A 99 -2.91 -1.32 8.25
C SER A 99 -1.42 -1.23 7.92
N LEU A 100 -1.07 -0.97 6.65
CA LEU A 100 0.31 -0.83 6.22
C LEU A 100 0.62 0.59 5.77
N LEU A 101 1.68 1.17 6.34
CA LEU A 101 2.28 2.40 5.86
C LEU A 101 3.57 2.07 5.12
N THR A 102 3.62 2.42 3.83
CA THR A 102 4.71 2.09 2.92
C THR A 102 5.37 3.36 2.39
N PHE A 103 6.68 3.44 2.54
CA PHE A 103 7.53 4.51 2.02
C PHE A 103 8.36 3.97 0.85
N LEU A 104 8.25 4.60 -0.31
CA LEU A 104 8.95 4.23 -1.53
C LEU A 104 9.81 5.43 -1.95
N TYR A 105 11.13 5.32 -1.86
CA TYR A 105 12.05 6.37 -2.27
C TYR A 105 12.68 6.04 -3.63
N SER A 106 12.51 6.94 -4.60
CA SER A 106 13.12 6.83 -5.93
C SER A 106 14.43 7.61 -5.99
N PHE A 107 15.49 6.99 -6.50
CA PHE A 107 16.76 7.69 -6.75
C PHE A 107 16.60 8.76 -7.83
N GLU A 108 15.91 8.45 -8.92
CA GLU A 108 15.78 9.36 -10.07
C GLU A 108 14.96 10.61 -9.72
N GLU A 109 13.83 10.44 -9.02
CA GLU A 109 12.99 11.57 -8.61
C GLU A 109 13.47 12.24 -7.33
N GLN A 110 14.37 11.59 -6.58
CA GLN A 110 14.83 12.02 -5.25
C GLN A 110 13.66 12.34 -4.30
N ALA A 111 12.57 11.59 -4.43
CA ALA A 111 11.31 11.84 -3.74
C ALA A 111 10.74 10.55 -3.17
N PHE A 112 9.94 10.71 -2.11
CA PHE A 112 9.10 9.63 -1.58
C PHE A 112 7.74 9.65 -2.25
N GLU A 113 7.27 8.46 -2.56
CA GLU A 113 5.86 8.10 -2.59
C GLU A 113 5.51 7.44 -1.26
N VAL A 114 4.39 7.84 -0.67
CA VAL A 114 3.95 7.34 0.65
C VAL A 114 2.53 6.81 0.52
N VAL A 115 2.36 5.53 0.80
CA VAL A 115 1.12 4.79 0.60
C VAL A 115 0.62 4.25 1.94
N TYR A 116 -0.66 4.46 2.21
CA TYR A 116 -1.39 3.82 3.30
C TYR A 116 -2.37 2.80 2.70
N LEU A 117 -2.26 1.55 3.14
CA LEU A 117 -3.20 0.47 2.82
C LEU A 117 -4.00 0.14 4.08
N ASP A 118 -5.31 0.41 4.04
CA ASP A 118 -6.22 0.13 5.14
C ASP A 118 -6.74 -1.31 5.06
N TYR A 119 -6.38 -2.13 6.04
CA TYR A 119 -6.87 -3.50 6.19
C TYR A 119 -7.94 -3.62 7.29
N SER A 120 -8.26 -2.53 8.00
CA SER A 120 -9.03 -2.58 9.25
C SER A 120 -10.38 -3.28 9.15
N ASN A 121 -11.01 -3.24 7.98
CA ASN A 121 -12.33 -3.83 7.71
C ASN A 121 -12.32 -4.93 6.63
N VAL A 122 -11.13 -5.43 6.26
CA VAL A 122 -10.98 -6.33 5.11
C VAL A 122 -11.71 -7.67 5.30
N HIS A 123 -11.90 -8.13 6.54
CA HIS A 123 -12.65 -9.36 6.83
C HIS A 123 -14.14 -9.24 6.54
N ASN A 124 -14.70 -8.02 6.61
CA ASN A 124 -16.11 -7.77 6.34
C ASN A 124 -16.38 -7.44 4.88
N SER A 125 -15.58 -6.53 4.30
CA SER A 125 -15.84 -6.02 2.94
C SER A 125 -15.12 -6.80 1.84
N LYS A 126 -14.04 -7.54 2.18
CA LYS A 126 -13.07 -8.05 1.19
C LYS A 126 -12.48 -6.94 0.32
N GLU A 127 -12.43 -5.72 0.85
CA GLU A 127 -11.90 -4.54 0.18
C GLU A 127 -10.79 -3.92 1.03
N LEU A 128 -9.71 -3.49 0.37
CA LEU A 128 -8.67 -2.64 0.95
C LEU A 128 -8.82 -1.22 0.45
N ILE A 129 -8.56 -0.25 1.31
CA ILE A 129 -8.50 1.15 0.88
C ILE A 129 -7.03 1.51 0.66
N TYR A 130 -6.69 1.83 -0.58
CA TYR A 130 -5.41 2.41 -0.95
C TYR A 130 -5.50 3.92 -0.84
N THR A 131 -4.51 4.57 -0.22
CA THR A 131 -4.37 6.02 -0.21
C THR A 131 -2.92 6.43 -0.42
N ASN A 132 -2.65 7.24 -1.43
CA ASN A 132 -1.38 7.96 -1.55
C ASN A 132 -1.45 9.22 -0.67
N LEU A 133 -0.69 9.24 0.42
CA LEU A 133 -0.76 10.30 1.43
C LEU A 133 -0.23 11.65 0.94
N ARG A 134 0.51 11.67 -0.18
CA ARG A 134 1.08 12.90 -0.75
C ARG A 134 0.18 13.56 -1.79
N THR A 135 -0.52 12.75 -2.57
CA THR A 135 -1.43 13.25 -3.61
C THR A 135 -2.88 13.34 -3.11
N GLY A 136 -3.22 12.57 -2.06
CA GLY A 136 -4.59 12.38 -1.59
C GLY A 136 -5.42 11.48 -2.51
N GLU A 137 -4.79 10.85 -3.52
CA GLU A 137 -5.43 9.86 -4.37
C GLU A 137 -5.79 8.63 -3.55
N ASN A 138 -7.01 8.13 -3.72
CA ASN A 138 -7.49 6.93 -3.09
C ASN A 138 -8.14 5.97 -4.09
N ASP A 139 -8.06 4.68 -3.77
CA ASP A 139 -8.68 3.63 -4.57
C ASP A 139 -9.17 2.50 -3.65
N ILE A 140 -10.11 1.69 -4.16
CA ILE A 140 -10.63 0.52 -3.47
C ILE A 140 -10.16 -0.71 -4.22
N ILE A 141 -9.53 -1.63 -3.50
CA ILE A 141 -8.96 -2.85 -4.05
C ILE A 141 -9.78 -4.03 -3.53
N ASP A 142 -10.52 -4.68 -4.41
CA ASP A 142 -11.18 -5.95 -4.12
C ASP A 142 -10.14 -7.07 -4.03
N VAL A 143 -10.07 -7.73 -2.88
CA VAL A 143 -9.13 -8.81 -2.61
C VAL A 143 -9.77 -10.20 -2.67
N SER A 144 -11.04 -10.31 -3.06
CA SER A 144 -11.79 -11.57 -3.12
C SER A 144 -11.13 -12.61 -4.02
N ASP A 145 -10.51 -12.17 -5.12
CA ASP A 145 -9.83 -13.05 -6.08
C ASP A 145 -8.33 -13.26 -5.76
N MET A 146 -7.81 -12.66 -4.68
CA MET A 146 -6.41 -12.77 -4.28
C MET A 146 -6.20 -14.04 -3.43
N VAL A 147 -6.10 -15.18 -4.13
CA VAL A 147 -5.85 -16.52 -3.56
C VAL A 147 -4.56 -16.48 -2.72
N GLY A 148 -4.69 -16.63 -1.41
CA GLY A 148 -3.63 -16.38 -0.42
C GLY A 148 -4.02 -15.33 0.62
N LEU A 149 -4.27 -14.09 0.21
CA LEU A 149 -4.75 -13.05 1.12
C LEU A 149 -6.19 -13.34 1.56
N SER A 150 -7.08 -13.70 0.63
CA SER A 150 -8.46 -14.05 0.99
C SER A 150 -8.52 -15.26 1.93
N ASP A 151 -7.71 -16.29 1.66
CA ASP A 151 -7.67 -17.51 2.48
C ASP A 151 -7.22 -17.20 3.91
N ALA A 152 -6.19 -16.36 4.08
CA ALA A 152 -5.70 -15.95 5.39
C ALA A 152 -6.73 -15.09 6.16
N ILE A 153 -7.45 -14.21 5.45
CA ILE A 153 -8.55 -13.45 6.04
C ILE A 153 -9.68 -14.40 6.49
N ASP A 154 -10.03 -15.38 5.67
CA ASP A 154 -11.06 -16.38 5.99
C ASP A 154 -10.64 -17.28 7.16
N GLU A 155 -9.38 -17.71 7.22
CA GLU A 155 -8.84 -18.50 8.33
C GLU A 155 -8.90 -17.72 9.66
N ALA A 156 -8.47 -16.46 9.65
CA ALA A 156 -8.56 -15.58 10.81
C ALA A 156 -10.01 -15.37 11.25
N ASN A 157 -10.92 -15.14 10.30
CA ASN A 157 -12.35 -14.95 10.58
C ASN A 157 -12.98 -16.22 11.18
N ASN A 158 -12.72 -17.38 10.58
CA ASN A 158 -13.27 -18.66 11.05
C ASN A 158 -12.76 -19.02 12.46
N THR A 159 -11.48 -18.79 12.73
CA THR A 159 -10.90 -19.03 14.07
C THR A 159 -11.65 -18.23 15.15
N VAL A 160 -11.99 -16.98 14.85
CA VAL A 160 -12.69 -16.12 15.81
C VAL A 160 -14.19 -16.48 15.92
N LEU A 161 -14.84 -16.85 14.81
CA LEU A 161 -16.24 -17.30 14.82
C LEU A 161 -16.44 -18.60 15.60
N GLU A 162 -15.54 -19.58 15.47
CA GLU A 162 -15.57 -20.82 16.25
C GLU A 162 -15.47 -20.53 17.77
N GLU A 163 -14.60 -19.60 18.17
CA GLU A 163 -14.47 -19.16 19.57
C GLU A 163 -15.72 -18.42 20.08
N PHE A 164 -16.48 -17.75 19.21
CA PHE A 164 -17.74 -17.09 19.58
C PHE A 164 -18.91 -18.03 19.75
N GLU A 165 -19.08 -19.00 18.85
CA GLU A 165 -20.20 -19.93 18.92
C GLU A 165 -20.18 -20.68 20.26
N ASP A 166 -18.99 -21.02 20.76
CA ASP A 166 -18.78 -21.64 22.08
C ASP A 166 -19.13 -20.72 23.27
N GLN A 167 -19.05 -19.39 23.10
CA GLN A 167 -19.35 -18.40 24.16
C GLN A 167 -20.80 -17.87 24.13
N SER A 168 -21.50 -18.03 23.00
CA SER A 168 -22.84 -17.48 22.76
C SER A 168 -23.97 -18.31 23.39
N GLY A 169 -23.98 -18.42 24.72
CA GLY A 169 -25.15 -18.94 25.45
C GLY A 169 -26.42 -18.10 25.19
N GLU A 170 -27.55 -18.76 24.90
CA GLU A 170 -28.90 -18.26 24.56
C GLU A 170 -29.16 -16.76 24.84
N ILE A 171 -29.08 -15.92 23.80
CA ILE A 171 -29.39 -14.48 23.89
C ILE A 171 -30.78 -14.20 23.33
N SER A 172 -31.60 -13.50 24.13
CA SER A 172 -33.00 -13.18 23.85
C SER A 172 -33.19 -12.06 22.82
N LEU A 173 -33.93 -12.37 21.75
CA LEU A 173 -34.19 -11.60 20.51
C LEU A 173 -35.14 -10.38 20.67
N MET A 174 -34.88 -9.44 21.59
CA MET A 174 -35.81 -8.32 21.83
C MET A 174 -35.21 -6.90 21.73
N SER A 175 -34.00 -6.70 21.19
CA SER A 175 -33.44 -5.36 20.94
C SER A 175 -33.02 -5.21 19.48
N ASN A 176 -33.47 -4.13 18.82
CA ASN A 176 -33.25 -3.87 17.39
C ASN A 176 -31.83 -3.39 17.03
N GLN A 177 -30.88 -3.44 17.95
CA GLN A 177 -29.45 -3.27 17.70
C GLN A 177 -28.73 -3.87 18.90
N ILE A 178 -28.22 -5.09 18.72
CA ILE A 178 -27.31 -5.73 19.66
C ILE A 178 -25.95 -5.70 18.96
N CYS A 179 -24.97 -5.06 19.59
CA CYS A 179 -23.60 -5.02 19.11
C CYS A 179 -22.72 -5.92 19.97
N TRP A 180 -21.80 -6.63 19.33
CA TRP A 180 -20.73 -7.29 20.06
C TRP A 180 -19.78 -6.22 20.59
N VAL A 181 -19.59 -6.15 21.91
CA VAL A 181 -18.61 -5.26 22.52
C VAL A 181 -17.50 -6.11 23.07
N CYS A 182 -16.29 -5.91 22.56
CA CYS A 182 -15.12 -6.62 23.02
C CYS A 182 -14.45 -5.89 24.20
N PHE A 183 -14.03 -6.64 25.23
CA PHE A 183 -13.36 -6.10 26.42
C PHE A 183 -11.90 -6.53 26.54
N GLU A 184 -11.50 -7.56 25.81
CA GLU A 184 -10.16 -8.13 25.88
C GLU A 184 -9.75 -8.67 24.51
N TYR A 185 -8.53 -8.31 24.11
CA TYR A 185 -7.99 -8.60 22.79
C TYR A 185 -6.72 -9.43 22.92
N GLU A 186 -6.54 -10.35 21.98
CA GLU A 186 -5.27 -10.98 21.72
C GLU A 186 -4.72 -10.42 20.41
N THR A 187 -3.49 -9.91 20.47
CA THR A 187 -2.76 -9.48 19.27
C THR A 187 -2.05 -10.69 18.69
N ILE A 188 -2.47 -11.08 17.50
CA ILE A 188 -1.78 -12.08 16.69
C ILE A 188 -0.79 -11.34 15.82
N SER A 189 0.50 -11.59 16.08
CA SER A 189 1.58 -11.05 15.26
C SER A 189 1.43 -11.53 13.82
N HIS A 190 1.85 -10.70 12.87
CA HIS A 190 1.85 -11.04 11.45
C HIS A 190 2.37 -12.46 11.21
N SER A 191 1.68 -13.22 10.36
CA SER A 191 2.30 -14.37 9.74
C SER A 191 3.03 -13.88 8.49
N LEU A 192 4.31 -13.59 8.64
CA LEU A 192 5.19 -13.51 7.47
C LEU A 192 5.13 -14.89 6.82
N HIS A 193 4.37 -15.04 5.74
CA HIS A 193 4.64 -16.13 4.79
C HIS A 193 6.08 -15.85 4.35
N GLY A 194 7.08 -16.55 4.92
CA GLY A 194 8.47 -16.07 5.04
C GLY A 194 9.17 -15.68 3.73
N THR A 195 8.58 -15.99 2.58
CA THR A 195 8.96 -15.52 1.26
C THR A 195 8.52 -14.08 0.93
N CYS A 196 7.48 -13.53 1.57
CA CYS A 196 6.87 -12.25 1.19
C CYS A 196 7.80 -11.06 1.44
N ALA A 197 8.38 -10.94 2.64
CA ALA A 197 9.36 -9.90 2.92
C ALA A 197 10.60 -10.00 2.01
N THR A 198 10.92 -11.19 1.48
CA THR A 198 12.06 -11.34 0.56
C THR A 198 11.74 -11.00 -0.90
N ILE A 199 10.46 -10.99 -1.28
CA ILE A 199 10.03 -10.66 -2.65
C ILE A 199 9.56 -9.21 -2.80
N ILE A 200 9.18 -8.55 -1.70
CA ILE A 200 8.81 -7.14 -1.73
C ILE A 200 10.02 -6.29 -2.13
N GLY A 201 9.88 -5.56 -3.24
CA GLY A 201 10.97 -4.80 -3.87
C GLY A 201 11.76 -5.57 -4.94
N LEU A 202 11.45 -6.86 -5.18
CA LEU A 202 11.99 -7.57 -6.34
C LEU A 202 11.30 -7.16 -7.65
N ALA A 203 12.05 -7.32 -8.73
CA ALA A 203 11.69 -6.94 -10.09
C ALA A 203 10.27 -7.36 -10.51
N CYS A 204 9.45 -6.37 -10.82
CA CYS A 204 8.23 -6.59 -11.60
C CYS A 204 8.58 -6.75 -13.08
N THR A 205 8.28 -7.93 -13.63
CA THR A 205 8.62 -8.33 -15.02
C THR A 205 7.64 -7.79 -16.06
N ILE A 206 7.01 -6.64 -15.83
CA ILE A 206 6.03 -6.07 -16.77
C ILE A 206 6.71 -4.94 -17.56
N PRO A 207 7.12 -5.20 -18.83
CA PRO A 207 7.80 -4.20 -19.63
C PRO A 207 6.83 -3.07 -20.02
N ASN A 208 7.32 -1.82 -19.90
CA ASN A 208 6.67 -0.54 -20.31
C ASN A 208 5.75 0.18 -19.30
N PHE A 209 5.95 0.04 -17.99
CA PHE A 209 5.36 1.01 -17.06
C PHE A 209 6.25 2.26 -16.87
N SER A 210 5.62 3.41 -16.66
CA SER A 210 6.26 4.61 -16.10
C SER A 210 6.84 4.31 -14.71
N MET A 211 7.73 5.16 -14.18
CA MET A 211 8.34 4.97 -12.85
C MET A 211 7.30 4.72 -11.75
N PHE A 212 6.21 5.50 -11.76
CA PHE A 212 5.05 5.29 -10.90
C PHE A 212 4.51 3.86 -11.00
N GLY A 213 4.39 3.30 -12.20
CA GLY A 213 3.93 1.93 -12.38
C GLY A 213 4.92 0.87 -11.88
N ARG A 214 6.24 1.15 -11.86
CA ARG A 214 7.23 0.23 -11.25
C ARG A 214 7.12 0.22 -9.73
N VAL A 215 6.95 1.40 -9.15
CA VAL A 215 6.75 1.61 -7.70
C VAL A 215 5.43 0.99 -7.25
N VAL A 216 4.35 1.24 -8.00
CA VAL A 216 3.04 0.60 -7.78
C VAL A 216 3.09 -0.90 -7.98
N CYS A 217 3.88 -1.42 -8.92
CA CYS A 217 4.00 -2.87 -9.09
C CYS A 217 4.77 -3.54 -7.93
N ALA A 218 5.83 -2.90 -7.43
CA ALA A 218 6.43 -3.30 -6.16
C ALA A 218 5.39 -3.23 -5.01
N GLY A 219 4.51 -2.23 -5.04
CA GLY A 219 3.31 -2.10 -4.20
C GLY A 219 2.26 -3.21 -4.38
N ALA A 220 2.04 -3.72 -5.58
CA ALA A 220 1.09 -4.81 -5.84
C ALA A 220 1.58 -6.13 -5.23
N THR A 221 2.91 -6.32 -5.20
CA THR A 221 3.53 -7.46 -4.49
C THR A 221 3.27 -7.38 -2.98
N ILE A 222 3.17 -6.17 -2.41
CA ILE A 222 2.79 -5.97 -1.01
C ILE A 222 1.38 -6.50 -0.77
N ILE A 223 0.40 -6.07 -1.57
CA ILE A 223 -1.01 -6.44 -1.38
C ILE A 223 -1.22 -7.95 -1.54
N SER A 224 -0.60 -8.56 -2.54
CA SER A 224 -0.83 -9.98 -2.84
C SER A 224 -0.17 -10.97 -1.86
N CYS A 225 0.83 -10.54 -1.09
CA CYS A 225 1.65 -11.42 -0.26
C CYS A 225 1.64 -11.05 1.23
N TRP A 226 1.32 -9.80 1.58
CA TRP A 226 1.34 -9.38 2.97
C TRP A 226 -0.01 -9.59 3.64
N VAL A 227 -0.02 -10.40 4.70
CA VAL A 227 -1.13 -10.49 5.65
C VAL A 227 -0.69 -9.80 6.93
N PRO A 228 -1.23 -8.62 7.25
CA PRO A 228 -0.85 -7.89 8.46
C PRO A 228 -1.16 -8.69 9.73
N GLY A 229 -0.49 -8.34 10.83
CA GLY A 229 -0.95 -8.73 12.15
C GLY A 229 -2.39 -8.27 12.40
N TYR A 230 -3.08 -8.91 13.33
CA TYR A 230 -4.46 -8.56 13.65
C TYR A 230 -4.75 -8.73 15.13
N ARG A 231 -5.75 -7.98 15.61
CA ARG A 231 -6.31 -8.13 16.95
C ARG A 231 -7.60 -8.93 16.85
N LYS A 232 -7.71 -9.99 17.63
CA LYS A 232 -8.95 -10.74 17.79
C LYS A 232 -9.54 -10.53 19.17
N CYS A 233 -10.86 -10.48 19.24
CA CYS A 233 -11.57 -10.45 20.49
C CYS A 233 -11.55 -11.82 21.16
N VAL A 234 -11.04 -11.91 22.38
CA VAL A 234 -11.04 -13.17 23.18
C VAL A 234 -12.09 -13.14 24.28
N ARG A 235 -12.56 -11.95 24.67
CA ARG A 235 -13.63 -11.77 25.64
C ARG A 235 -14.47 -10.56 25.29
N GLY A 236 -15.75 -10.79 25.04
CA GLY A 236 -16.72 -9.73 24.79
C GLY A 236 -18.11 -10.15 25.23
N GLN A 237 -19.10 -9.29 25.00
CA GLN A 237 -20.49 -9.66 25.17
C GLN A 237 -21.37 -8.84 24.24
N MET A 238 -22.51 -9.42 23.88
CA MET A 238 -23.60 -8.72 23.21
C MET A 238 -24.18 -7.64 24.13
N GLN A 239 -24.16 -6.39 23.69
CA GLN A 239 -24.74 -5.27 24.40
C GLN A 239 -25.86 -4.61 23.59
N PRO A 240 -26.93 -4.12 24.24
CA PRO A 240 -28.01 -3.39 23.57
C PRO A 240 -27.63 -1.94 23.22
N VAL A 241 -26.43 -1.49 23.60
CA VAL A 241 -25.88 -0.16 23.31
C VAL A 241 -24.52 -0.36 22.66
N CYS A 242 -24.36 0.14 21.45
CA CYS A 242 -23.10 0.12 20.71
C CYS A 242 -22.25 1.34 21.14
N PRO A 243 -20.91 1.22 21.20
CA PRO A 243 -20.01 2.33 21.50
C PRO A 243 -20.15 3.54 20.55
#